data_AF-A0A2A5B0D1-F1
#
_entry.id   AF-A0A2A5B0D1-F1
#
_cell.length_a   1.000
_cell.length_b   1.000
_cell.length_c   1.000
_cell.angle_alpha   90.00
_cell.angle_beta   90.00
_cell.angle_gamma   90.00
#
_symmetry.space_group_name_H-M   'P 1'
#
loop_
_entity.id
_entity.type
_entity.pdbx_description
1 polymer ?
#
loop_
_entity_poly.entity_id
_entity_poly.type
_entity_poly.pdbx_seq_one_letter_code
_entity_poly.pdbx_strand_id
1 'polypeptide(L)'
;MNQTVTVNISGIVFHIEVDAYEDLGNYLSKIRSYFKNSEECEEIMTDIEARIAELFNEKITSDNQVVSSNDVEAVVTIMGKPEQYIDEDEGQEQHQQSFSSKQRTYSTAKKLFRDSDDRMIGGVASGIAAYFGMDAIWLRLFFVIALFVGFGFLLYIILWIVMPEAKTASDKLQMRGAPVNIDNIGRTFKEEAEKVSENLKKNGQQYGKKAESAFEAFFSFLLHVFKGIFKVLGKIIGVLFLIVGTFWLVGLIGMLVGSETIFSITSDGIFSIESSDFFNLIFVSENQFHLAIIGILLAIGIPIITLIYAGVKLLFKMKTHYSIGLGLFIFWIIGVAICGMVGIRMGTELTHDESIINIKVLSDNNDDFYISASTDENPGEGILEDRYSVISLDEDSIYLNDIRLYIYKSKNDSMELKVIKNSNGKSRKDASNNAKMISFNYSITNDSIFLGNYLSTLKENKIRGQEVRLKLYLPIGKSIYLDKSLKRIIRNVDNVTNTWDHDMLEQRWIMLEAGLTCVECNEIEGINLTQVDSVRAYEPIIEEDK
;
A
#
# COMPACT_ATOMS: atom_id res chain seq x y z
N MET A 1 46.68 60.18 -29.62
CA MET A 1 45.54 59.49 -28.99
C MET A 1 44.48 59.43 -30.06
N ASN A 2 44.21 58.24 -30.59
CA ASN A 2 43.28 58.06 -31.71
C ASN A 2 41.85 58.26 -31.22
N GLN A 3 40.99 58.84 -32.05
CA GLN A 3 39.56 58.98 -31.73
C GLN A 3 38.90 57.61 -31.78
N THR A 4 37.93 57.36 -30.89
CA THR A 4 37.20 56.08 -30.80
C THR A 4 35.70 56.28 -30.96
N VAL A 5 35.02 55.31 -31.57
CA VAL A 5 33.57 55.25 -31.78
C VAL A 5 33.02 53.98 -31.12
N THR A 6 31.81 54.07 -30.56
CA THR A 6 31.10 52.93 -29.99
C THR A 6 30.18 52.31 -31.04
N VAL A 7 30.34 51.00 -31.27
CA VAL A 7 29.62 50.27 -32.32
C VAL A 7 29.01 49.01 -31.73
N ASN A 8 27.81 48.65 -32.18
CA ASN A 8 27.18 47.38 -31.87
C ASN A 8 27.41 46.41 -33.04
N ILE A 9 28.03 45.27 -32.78
CA ILE A 9 28.25 44.19 -33.75
C ILE A 9 27.56 42.95 -33.21
N SER A 10 26.54 42.46 -33.90
CA SER A 10 25.75 41.28 -33.51
C SER A 10 25.26 41.29 -32.04
N GLY A 11 24.88 42.46 -31.52
CA GLY A 11 24.35 42.62 -30.15
C GLY A 11 25.41 42.91 -29.08
N ILE A 12 26.70 42.92 -29.42
CA ILE A 12 27.82 43.19 -28.50
C ILE A 12 28.37 44.59 -28.76
N VAL A 13 28.61 45.35 -27.69
CA VAL A 13 29.12 46.73 -27.78
C VAL A 13 30.65 46.73 -27.74
N PHE A 14 31.28 47.34 -28.74
CA PHE A 14 32.72 47.53 -28.84
C PHE A 14 33.08 49.01 -28.94
N HIS A 15 34.23 49.39 -28.36
CA HIS A 15 34.87 50.67 -28.62
C HIS A 15 35.97 50.46 -29.67
N ILE A 16 35.89 51.17 -30.79
CA ILE A 16 36.73 50.93 -31.97
C ILE A 16 37.41 52.25 -32.37
N GLU A 17 38.70 52.23 -32.72
CA GLU A 17 39.35 53.42 -33.29
C GLU A 17 38.67 53.87 -34.60
N VAL A 18 38.64 55.17 -34.89
CA VAL A 18 37.97 55.71 -36.10
C VAL A 18 38.49 55.05 -37.38
N ASP A 19 39.80 54.91 -37.53
CA ASP A 19 40.43 54.31 -38.70
C ASP A 19 40.05 52.81 -38.82
N ALA A 20 40.05 52.10 -37.69
CA ALA A 20 39.65 50.69 -37.61
C ALA A 20 38.14 50.49 -37.89
N TYR A 21 37.30 51.44 -37.51
CA TYR A 21 35.87 51.44 -37.82
C TYR A 21 35.62 51.60 -39.32
N GLU A 22 36.36 52.49 -39.98
CA GLU A 22 36.31 52.66 -41.43
C GLU A 22 36.79 51.39 -42.14
N ASP A 23 37.90 50.79 -41.71
CA ASP A 23 38.42 49.52 -42.23
C ASP A 23 37.39 48.39 -42.13
N LEU A 24 36.76 48.23 -40.96
CA LEU A 24 35.74 47.22 -40.71
C LEU A 24 34.46 47.47 -41.54
N GLY A 25 34.02 48.73 -41.64
CA GLY A 25 32.86 49.10 -42.44
C GLY A 25 33.08 48.85 -43.94
N ASN A 26 34.26 49.17 -44.44
CA ASN A 26 34.67 48.86 -45.81
C ASN A 26 34.71 47.36 -46.06
N TYR A 27 35.19 46.58 -45.10
CA TYR A 27 35.22 45.13 -45.19
C TYR A 27 33.80 44.50 -45.19
N LEU A 28 32.94 44.88 -44.25
CA LEU A 28 31.57 44.36 -44.16
C LEU A 28 30.72 44.76 -45.39
N SER A 29 30.90 45.97 -45.92
CA SER A 29 30.18 46.41 -47.12
C SER A 29 30.57 45.61 -48.37
N LYS A 30 31.84 45.21 -48.51
CA LYS A 30 32.31 44.30 -49.57
C LYS A 30 31.69 42.92 -49.47
N ILE A 31 31.62 42.35 -48.26
CA ILE A 31 30.95 41.06 -48.00
C ILE A 31 29.47 41.14 -48.36
N ARG A 32 28.79 42.20 -47.92
CA ARG A 32 27.37 42.44 -48.23
C ARG A 32 27.14 42.56 -49.74
N SER A 33 28.08 43.18 -50.47
CA SER A 33 28.04 43.26 -51.94
C SER A 33 28.22 41.88 -52.60
N TYR A 34 29.07 41.02 -52.04
CA TYR A 34 29.29 39.65 -52.54
C TYR A 34 28.03 38.79 -52.41
N PHE A 35 27.33 38.87 -51.29
CA PHE A 35 26.09 38.10 -51.05
C PHE A 35 24.81 38.81 -51.50
N LYS A 36 24.89 39.96 -52.18
CA LYS A 36 23.73 40.81 -52.53
C LYS A 36 22.61 40.08 -53.29
N ASN A 37 22.96 39.08 -54.10
CA ASN A 37 22.02 38.30 -54.90
C ASN A 37 21.50 37.04 -54.18
N SER A 38 21.96 36.78 -52.96
CA SER A 38 21.37 35.72 -52.11
C SER A 38 20.09 36.24 -51.47
N GLU A 39 19.04 35.42 -51.50
CA GLU A 39 17.72 35.75 -50.93
C GLU A 39 17.79 35.99 -49.41
N GLU A 40 18.85 35.48 -48.76
CA GLU A 40 19.05 35.46 -47.32
C GLU A 40 20.35 36.19 -46.89
N CYS A 41 20.79 37.20 -47.67
CA CYS A 41 21.99 37.99 -47.41
C CYS A 41 22.10 38.51 -45.96
N GLU A 42 20.98 38.90 -45.35
CA GLU A 42 20.95 39.39 -43.95
C GLU A 42 21.28 38.29 -42.92
N GLU A 43 20.92 37.03 -43.16
CA GLU A 43 21.25 35.91 -42.26
C GLU A 43 22.75 35.58 -42.33
N ILE A 44 23.29 35.53 -43.54
CA ILE A 44 24.73 35.33 -43.78
C ILE A 44 25.54 36.44 -43.11
N MET A 45 25.10 37.70 -43.25
CA MET A 45 25.75 38.85 -42.61
C MET A 45 25.68 38.76 -41.09
N THR A 46 24.56 38.30 -40.52
CA THR A 46 24.41 38.11 -39.08
C THR A 46 25.40 37.08 -38.54
N ASP A 47 25.56 35.93 -39.22
CA ASP A 47 26.52 34.88 -38.84
C ASP A 47 27.98 35.37 -38.92
N ILE A 48 28.29 36.13 -39.97
CA ILE A 48 29.62 36.73 -40.17
C ILE A 48 29.92 37.76 -39.09
N GLU A 49 28.98 38.65 -38.78
CA GLU A 49 29.11 39.66 -37.72
C GLU A 49 29.24 39.01 -36.33
N ALA A 50 28.48 37.95 -36.06
CA ALA A 50 28.58 37.19 -34.82
C ALA A 50 29.97 36.56 -34.65
N ARG A 51 30.53 35.97 -35.72
CA ARG A 51 31.89 35.42 -35.69
C ARG A 51 32.96 36.50 -35.53
N ILE A 52 32.79 37.64 -36.19
CA ILE A 52 33.68 38.80 -36.05
C ILE A 52 33.67 39.31 -34.60
N ALA A 53 32.49 39.41 -33.98
CA ALA A 53 32.34 39.81 -32.58
C ALA A 53 33.02 38.79 -31.63
N GLU A 54 32.89 37.49 -31.89
CA GLU A 54 33.59 36.43 -31.15
C GLU A 54 35.12 36.58 -31.24
N LEU A 55 35.66 36.83 -32.44
CA LEU A 55 37.09 37.00 -32.68
C LEU A 55 37.65 38.28 -32.05
N PHE A 56 36.88 39.39 -32.06
CA PHE A 56 37.28 40.60 -31.33
C PHE A 56 37.34 40.34 -29.83
N ASN A 57 36.34 39.65 -29.27
CA ASN A 57 36.30 39.34 -27.85
C ASN A 57 37.45 38.41 -27.40
N GLU A 58 37.95 37.53 -28.28
CA GLU A 58 39.13 36.71 -28.02
C GLU A 58 40.44 37.51 -28.01
N LYS A 59 40.51 38.62 -28.77
CA LYS A 59 41.72 39.45 -28.94
C LYS A 59 41.81 40.61 -27.95
N ILE A 60 40.66 41.16 -27.53
CA ILE A 60 40.58 42.21 -26.52
C ILE A 60 40.98 41.61 -25.17
N THR A 61 42.07 42.10 -24.61
CA THR A 61 42.55 41.73 -23.27
C THR A 61 42.18 42.83 -22.26
N SER A 62 42.26 42.52 -20.96
CA SER A 62 41.85 43.46 -19.90
C SER A 62 42.57 44.83 -19.95
N ASP A 63 43.76 44.90 -20.56
CA ASP A 63 44.58 46.11 -20.69
C ASP A 63 44.35 46.87 -22.01
N ASN A 64 43.69 46.28 -23.02
CA ASN A 64 43.38 46.93 -24.30
C ASN A 64 41.89 46.78 -24.65
N GLN A 65 41.06 47.70 -24.12
CA GLN A 65 39.60 47.68 -24.27
C GLN A 65 39.09 48.29 -25.59
N VAL A 66 40.01 48.69 -26.49
CA VAL A 66 39.67 49.36 -27.75
C VAL A 66 40.18 48.51 -28.92
N VAL A 67 39.32 48.29 -29.91
CA VAL A 67 39.66 47.59 -31.16
C VAL A 67 40.47 48.53 -32.06
N SER A 68 41.71 48.16 -32.35
CA SER A 68 42.63 48.89 -33.22
C SER A 68 42.61 48.36 -34.67
N SER A 69 43.20 49.08 -35.63
CA SER A 69 43.27 48.60 -37.03
C SER A 69 44.04 47.28 -37.15
N ASN A 70 45.02 47.03 -36.27
CA ASN A 70 45.74 45.75 -36.21
C ASN A 70 44.82 44.58 -35.82
N ASP A 71 43.85 44.82 -34.94
CA ASP A 71 42.87 43.82 -34.52
C ASP A 71 41.90 43.49 -35.66
N VAL A 72 41.44 44.52 -36.38
CA VAL A 72 40.61 44.37 -37.58
C VAL A 72 41.36 43.59 -38.66
N GLU A 73 42.62 43.92 -38.94
CA GLU A 73 43.44 43.20 -39.92
C GLU A 73 43.62 41.72 -39.55
N ALA A 74 43.81 41.41 -38.27
CA ALA A 74 43.92 40.05 -37.79
C ALA A 74 42.60 39.27 -37.94
N VAL A 75 41.45 39.91 -37.68
CA VAL A 75 40.13 39.30 -37.89
C VAL A 75 39.86 39.07 -39.38
N VAL A 76 40.15 40.05 -40.24
CA VAL A 76 40.04 39.92 -41.71
C VAL A 76 40.92 38.77 -42.21
N THR A 77 42.10 38.57 -41.63
CA THR A 77 42.99 37.45 -41.99
C THR A 77 42.39 36.09 -41.64
N ILE A 78 41.64 35.97 -40.55
CA ILE A 78 40.98 34.72 -40.12
C ILE A 78 39.70 34.48 -40.93
N MET A 79 38.92 35.53 -41.16
CA MET A 79 37.66 35.47 -41.88
C MET A 79 37.83 35.34 -43.40
N GLY A 80 38.98 35.76 -43.95
CA GLY A 80 39.28 35.77 -45.39
C GLY A 80 38.82 37.06 -46.10
N LYS A 81 39.17 37.24 -47.38
CA LYS A 81 38.66 38.38 -48.19
C LYS A 81 37.76 37.85 -49.32
N PRO A 82 36.55 38.43 -49.55
CA PRO A 82 35.64 37.96 -50.61
C PRO A 82 36.25 38.00 -52.01
N GLU A 83 37.17 38.93 -52.25
CA GLU A 83 37.75 39.23 -53.56
C GLU A 83 38.77 38.17 -54.03
N GLN A 84 39.12 37.19 -53.20
CA GLN A 84 40.16 36.20 -53.51
C GLN A 84 39.67 35.00 -54.34
N TYR A 85 38.38 34.95 -54.68
CA TYR A 85 37.75 33.79 -55.34
C TYR A 85 36.74 34.16 -56.43
N ILE A 86 36.67 35.44 -56.81
CA ILE A 86 35.81 35.89 -57.91
C ILE A 86 36.61 35.75 -59.20
N ASP A 87 36.71 34.52 -59.71
CA ASP A 87 36.92 34.27 -61.13
C ASP A 87 35.93 33.19 -61.59
N GLU A 88 35.01 33.66 -62.44
CA GLU A 88 34.24 32.99 -63.49
C GLU A 88 33.25 31.87 -63.13
N ASP A 89 31.99 32.13 -63.48
CA ASP A 89 30.90 31.16 -63.56
C ASP A 89 31.19 30.04 -64.59
N GLU A 90 30.77 28.83 -64.21
CA GLU A 90 30.46 27.65 -65.03
C GLU A 90 31.61 26.92 -65.76
N GLY A 91 32.24 26.01 -65.03
CA GLY A 91 32.92 24.85 -65.58
C GLY A 91 33.22 23.81 -64.50
N GLN A 92 32.55 22.66 -64.56
CA GLN A 92 32.96 21.49 -63.77
C GLN A 92 34.41 21.14 -64.11
N GLU A 93 35.33 21.27 -63.16
CA GLU A 93 36.54 20.47 -63.14
C GLU A 93 37.13 20.42 -61.72
N GLN A 94 37.36 19.21 -61.24
CA GLN A 94 38.10 18.93 -60.03
C GLN A 94 39.54 19.44 -60.18
N HIS A 95 39.81 20.66 -59.76
CA HIS A 95 41.17 21.11 -59.48
C HIS A 95 41.45 21.02 -57.98
N GLN A 96 41.90 19.83 -57.55
CA GLN A 96 42.77 19.69 -56.39
C GLN A 96 44.12 20.34 -56.74
N GLN A 97 44.23 21.66 -56.57
CA GLN A 97 45.51 22.31 -56.41
C GLN A 97 45.74 22.57 -54.93
N SER A 98 46.70 21.82 -54.41
CA SER A 98 47.27 21.96 -53.07
C SER A 98 47.95 23.32 -52.96
N PHE A 99 47.20 24.36 -52.55
CA PHE A 99 47.82 25.59 -52.09
C PHE A 99 48.41 25.33 -50.71
N SER A 100 49.72 25.04 -50.71
CA SER A 100 50.58 25.20 -49.55
C SER A 100 50.71 26.71 -49.27
N SER A 101 49.71 27.29 -48.63
CA SER A 101 49.89 28.51 -47.86
C SER A 101 50.02 28.09 -46.40
N LYS A 102 51.06 28.59 -45.75
CA LYS A 102 51.36 28.41 -44.33
C LYS A 102 50.35 29.22 -43.49
N GLN A 103 49.05 29.04 -43.69
CA GLN A 103 48.02 29.59 -42.80
C GLN A 103 47.91 28.64 -41.61
N ARG A 104 48.26 29.15 -40.42
CA ARG A 104 47.99 28.46 -39.16
C ARG A 104 46.50 28.09 -39.15
N THR A 105 46.19 26.81 -39.15
CA THR A 105 44.81 26.32 -39.04
C THR A 105 44.28 26.79 -37.69
N TYR A 106 43.50 27.86 -37.69
CA TYR A 106 42.66 28.19 -36.54
C TYR A 106 41.62 27.07 -36.46
N SER A 107 41.89 26.03 -35.66
CA SER A 107 40.89 24.99 -35.40
C SER A 107 39.86 25.59 -34.46
N THR A 108 38.68 25.96 -34.98
CA THR A 108 37.55 26.28 -34.12
C THR A 108 37.23 25.05 -33.26
N ALA A 109 37.06 25.23 -31.95
CA ALA A 109 36.74 24.14 -31.05
C ALA A 109 35.43 23.46 -31.50
N LYS A 110 35.48 22.14 -31.77
CA LYS A 110 34.27 21.37 -32.09
C LYS A 110 33.30 21.46 -30.93
N LYS A 111 32.04 21.78 -31.24
CA LYS A 111 30.94 21.77 -30.26
C LYS A 111 29.96 20.66 -30.60
N LEU A 112 29.38 20.06 -29.57
CA LEU A 112 28.43 18.97 -29.72
C LEU A 112 27.04 19.56 -30.00
N PHE A 113 26.53 19.33 -31.21
CA PHE A 113 25.19 19.70 -31.63
C PHE A 113 24.43 18.48 -32.12
N ARG A 114 23.08 18.53 -32.08
CA ARG A 114 22.23 17.59 -32.82
C ARG A 114 22.08 18.09 -34.26
N ASP A 115 22.27 17.20 -35.23
CA ASP A 115 22.22 17.51 -36.66
C ASP A 115 20.76 17.47 -37.15
N SER A 116 20.27 18.61 -37.66
CA SER A 116 18.92 18.76 -38.21
C SER A 116 18.78 18.19 -39.62
N ASP A 117 19.88 18.10 -40.36
CA ASP A 117 19.86 17.86 -41.82
C ASP A 117 19.81 16.35 -42.13
N ASP A 118 20.49 15.53 -41.33
CA ASP A 118 20.41 14.06 -41.38
C ASP A 118 19.67 13.48 -40.16
N ARG A 119 18.47 14.00 -39.86
CA ARG A 119 17.66 13.56 -38.72
C ARG A 119 16.77 12.35 -39.05
N MET A 120 16.91 11.26 -38.28
CA MET A 120 15.90 10.19 -38.22
C MET A 120 14.95 10.39 -37.02
N ILE A 121 15.51 10.58 -35.83
CA ILE A 121 14.76 10.85 -34.59
C ILE A 121 15.53 11.96 -33.85
N GLY A 122 15.11 13.22 -33.95
CA GLY A 122 15.72 14.32 -33.18
C GLY A 122 17.19 14.69 -33.51
N GLY A 123 17.89 13.97 -34.39
CA GLY A 123 19.24 14.33 -34.86
C GLY A 123 20.41 13.96 -33.93
N VAL A 124 20.13 13.23 -32.84
CA VAL A 124 21.13 12.90 -31.79
C VAL A 124 22.24 12.01 -32.33
N ALA A 125 21.88 10.93 -33.02
CA ALA A 125 22.86 9.98 -33.54
C ALA A 125 23.74 10.62 -34.62
N SER A 126 23.16 11.41 -35.52
CA SER A 126 23.91 12.08 -36.59
C SER A 126 24.81 13.20 -36.05
N GLY A 127 24.36 13.94 -35.03
CA GLY A 127 25.15 14.97 -34.37
C GLY A 127 26.37 14.43 -33.60
N ILE A 128 26.20 13.35 -32.83
CA ILE A 128 27.32 12.67 -32.15
C ILE A 128 28.28 12.08 -33.19
N ALA A 129 27.75 11.50 -34.28
CA ALA A 129 28.55 10.95 -35.36
C ALA A 129 29.40 12.03 -36.06
N ALA A 130 28.83 13.21 -36.34
CA ALA A 130 29.54 14.36 -36.90
C ALA A 130 30.64 14.88 -35.96
N TYR A 131 30.38 14.94 -34.65
CA TYR A 131 31.37 15.36 -33.66
C TYR A 131 32.59 14.43 -33.65
N PHE A 132 32.36 13.11 -33.60
CA PHE A 132 33.40 12.08 -33.57
C PHE A 132 33.97 11.71 -34.96
N GLY A 133 33.42 12.26 -36.05
CA GLY A 133 33.88 11.96 -37.41
C GLY A 133 33.62 10.51 -37.85
N MET A 134 32.55 9.90 -37.35
CA MET A 134 32.14 8.51 -37.65
C MET A 134 30.80 8.49 -38.41
N ASP A 135 30.49 7.36 -39.05
CA ASP A 135 29.22 7.18 -39.75
C ASP A 135 28.05 7.02 -38.77
N ALA A 136 26.98 7.80 -38.97
CA ALA A 136 25.76 7.77 -38.16
C ALA A 136 25.10 6.40 -38.11
N ILE A 137 25.32 5.53 -39.10
CA ILE A 137 24.78 4.16 -39.15
C ILE A 137 25.24 3.35 -37.93
N TRP A 138 26.52 3.45 -37.55
CA TRP A 138 27.06 2.69 -36.42
C TRP A 138 26.45 3.14 -35.09
N LEU A 139 26.25 4.44 -34.93
CA LEU A 139 25.66 4.96 -33.71
C LEU A 139 24.16 4.66 -33.63
N ARG A 140 23.45 4.64 -34.77
CA ARG A 140 22.05 4.17 -34.85
C ARG A 140 21.96 2.70 -34.42
N LEU A 141 22.86 1.84 -34.90
CA LEU A 141 22.90 0.42 -34.52
C LEU A 141 23.19 0.24 -33.02
N PHE A 142 24.10 1.02 -32.46
CA PHE A 142 24.39 1.03 -31.03
C PHE A 142 23.13 1.33 -30.20
N PHE A 143 22.37 2.37 -30.55
CA PHE A 143 21.13 2.71 -29.83
C PHE A 143 20.05 1.63 -29.98
N VAL A 144 19.97 0.96 -31.15
CA VAL A 144 19.06 -0.18 -31.35
C VAL A 144 19.43 -1.35 -30.45
N ILE A 145 20.72 -1.70 -30.35
CA ILE A 145 21.18 -2.78 -29.46
C ILE A 145 20.95 -2.39 -27.99
N ALA A 146 21.29 -1.16 -27.61
CA ALA A 146 21.08 -0.64 -26.26
C ALA A 146 19.59 -0.61 -25.86
N LEU A 147 18.68 -0.50 -26.82
CA LEU A 147 17.24 -0.61 -26.59
C LEU A 147 16.85 -2.03 -26.15
N PHE A 148 17.44 -3.08 -26.73
CA PHE A 148 17.21 -4.47 -26.30
C PHE A 148 17.79 -4.78 -24.91
N VAL A 149 18.77 -4.00 -24.46
CA VAL A 149 19.36 -4.09 -23.11
C VAL A 149 18.58 -3.22 -22.09
N GLY A 150 17.62 -2.41 -22.54
CA GLY A 150 16.65 -1.69 -21.69
C GLY A 150 17.02 -0.25 -21.30
N PHE A 151 18.26 0.20 -21.54
CA PHE A 151 18.69 1.58 -21.20
C PHE A 151 18.81 2.51 -22.41
N GLY A 152 18.87 1.98 -23.63
CA GLY A 152 19.10 2.77 -24.85
C GLY A 152 18.03 3.84 -25.09
N PHE A 153 16.77 3.56 -24.74
CA PHE A 153 15.67 4.50 -24.90
C PHE A 153 15.81 5.73 -23.99
N LEU A 154 16.04 5.53 -22.69
CA LEU A 154 16.21 6.63 -21.74
C LEU A 154 17.47 7.45 -22.05
N LEU A 155 18.57 6.79 -22.39
CA LEU A 155 19.82 7.46 -22.79
C LEU A 155 19.62 8.37 -24.00
N TYR A 156 18.87 7.91 -25.00
CA TYR A 156 18.58 8.70 -26.20
C TYR A 156 17.76 9.96 -25.89
N ILE A 157 16.74 9.85 -25.03
CA ILE A 157 15.90 10.99 -24.63
C ILE A 157 16.71 12.02 -23.85
N ILE A 158 17.58 11.57 -22.94
CA ILE A 158 18.45 12.47 -22.16
C ILE A 158 19.35 13.27 -23.11
N LEU A 159 20.02 12.59 -24.06
CA LEU A 159 20.88 13.25 -25.03
C LEU A 159 20.09 14.19 -25.95
N TRP A 160 18.85 13.85 -26.31
CA TRP A 160 17.99 14.72 -27.12
C TRP A 160 17.61 16.02 -26.42
N ILE A 161 17.40 15.99 -25.10
CA ILE A 161 17.09 17.18 -24.30
C ILE A 161 18.34 18.04 -24.07
N VAL A 162 19.49 17.40 -23.81
CA VAL A 162 20.74 18.10 -23.46
C VAL A 162 21.44 18.69 -24.67
N MET A 163 21.38 18.06 -25.83
CA MET A 163 22.10 18.51 -27.03
C MET A 163 21.35 19.63 -27.77
N PRO A 164 21.94 20.83 -27.94
CA PRO A 164 21.33 21.91 -28.72
C PRO A 164 21.33 21.59 -30.22
N GLU A 165 20.37 22.15 -30.96
CA GLU A 165 20.25 22.00 -32.42
C GLU A 165 21.17 22.96 -33.16
N ALA A 166 21.91 22.45 -34.16
CA ALA A 166 22.68 23.29 -35.06
C ALA A 166 21.73 24.00 -36.04
N LYS A 167 21.49 25.30 -35.84
CA LYS A 167 20.53 26.07 -36.65
C LYS A 167 21.21 26.94 -37.70
N THR A 168 22.36 27.52 -37.34
CA THR A 168 23.09 28.45 -38.20
C THR A 168 24.14 27.73 -39.04
N ALA A 169 24.57 28.34 -40.16
CA ALA A 169 25.68 27.84 -40.96
C ALA A 169 26.95 27.74 -40.12
N SER A 170 27.15 28.71 -39.21
CA SER A 170 28.23 28.72 -38.24
C SER A 170 28.17 27.54 -37.26
N ASP A 171 27.01 27.19 -36.71
CA ASP A 171 26.85 26.04 -35.81
C ASP A 171 27.21 24.72 -36.50
N LYS A 172 26.81 24.57 -37.77
CA LYS A 172 27.08 23.36 -38.56
C LYS A 172 28.55 23.21 -38.89
N LEU A 173 29.24 24.32 -39.18
CA LEU A 173 30.69 24.35 -39.34
C LEU A 173 31.40 23.98 -38.03
N GLN A 174 30.95 24.51 -36.89
CA GLN A 174 31.48 24.16 -35.57
C GLN A 174 31.24 22.69 -35.21
N MET A 175 30.08 22.13 -35.55
CA MET A 175 29.76 20.70 -35.34
C MET A 175 30.70 19.79 -36.13
N ARG A 176 30.98 20.15 -37.39
CA ARG A 176 31.87 19.38 -38.29
C ARG A 176 33.37 19.65 -38.03
N GLY A 177 33.69 20.72 -37.31
CA GLY A 177 35.07 21.17 -37.04
C GLY A 177 35.73 21.87 -38.24
N ALA A 178 34.93 22.44 -39.13
CA ALA A 178 35.41 23.26 -40.23
C ALA A 178 35.65 24.72 -39.77
N PRO A 179 36.61 25.44 -40.36
CA PRO A 179 36.88 26.82 -39.97
C PRO A 179 35.69 27.72 -40.34
N VAL A 180 35.24 28.52 -39.37
CA VAL A 180 34.13 29.46 -39.53
C VAL A 180 34.69 30.75 -40.15
N ASN A 181 34.70 30.81 -41.47
CA ASN A 181 35.17 31.92 -42.29
C ASN A 181 34.17 32.21 -43.43
N ILE A 182 34.37 33.29 -44.18
CA ILE A 182 33.38 33.77 -45.17
C ILE A 182 33.08 32.71 -46.24
N ASP A 183 34.12 32.05 -46.74
CA ASP A 183 33.99 31.03 -47.78
C ASP A 183 33.14 29.84 -47.31
N ASN A 184 33.46 29.28 -46.13
CA ASN A 184 32.74 28.13 -45.60
C ASN A 184 31.31 28.48 -45.15
N ILE A 185 31.08 29.68 -44.59
CA ILE A 185 29.73 30.15 -44.25
C ILE A 185 28.90 30.27 -45.54
N GLY A 186 29.42 30.97 -46.55
CA GLY A 186 28.73 31.15 -47.83
C GLY A 186 28.46 29.83 -48.55
N ARG A 187 29.41 28.90 -48.55
CA ARG A 187 29.27 27.58 -49.15
C ARG A 187 28.23 26.72 -48.43
N THR A 188 28.30 26.63 -47.10
CA THR A 188 27.34 25.83 -46.30
C THR A 188 25.92 26.35 -46.50
N PHE A 189 25.78 27.67 -46.55
CA PHE A 189 24.51 28.33 -46.79
C PHE A 189 23.96 28.06 -48.21
N LYS A 190 24.80 28.19 -49.25
CA LYS A 190 24.41 27.86 -50.64
C LYS A 190 24.00 26.40 -50.80
N GLU A 191 24.75 25.48 -50.20
CA GLU A 191 24.43 24.04 -50.19
C GLU A 191 23.08 23.75 -49.48
N GLU A 192 22.72 24.54 -48.47
CA GLU A 192 21.41 24.44 -47.79
C GLU A 192 20.27 25.00 -48.61
N ALA A 193 20.43 26.20 -49.18
CA ALA A 193 19.44 26.80 -50.06
C ALA A 193 19.14 25.89 -51.27
N GLU A 194 20.18 25.28 -51.86
CA GLU A 194 20.03 24.28 -52.93
C GLU A 194 19.31 23.02 -52.44
N LYS A 195 19.68 22.45 -51.27
CA LYS A 195 18.99 21.28 -50.70
C LYS A 195 17.53 21.55 -50.37
N VAL A 196 17.22 22.72 -49.82
CA VAL A 196 15.85 23.12 -49.49
C VAL A 196 15.05 23.35 -50.76
N SER A 197 15.59 24.07 -51.75
CA SER A 197 14.97 24.27 -53.06
C SER A 197 14.74 22.95 -53.81
N GLU A 198 15.70 22.03 -53.76
CA GLU A 198 15.58 20.71 -54.38
C GLU A 198 14.56 19.82 -53.64
N ASN A 199 14.52 19.86 -52.30
CA ASN A 199 13.53 19.14 -51.49
C ASN A 199 12.11 19.71 -51.65
N LEU A 200 11.96 21.03 -51.78
CA LEU A 200 10.70 21.71 -52.07
C LEU A 200 10.19 21.38 -53.48
N LYS A 201 11.10 21.31 -54.48
CA LYS A 201 10.78 20.87 -55.84
C LYS A 201 10.46 19.39 -55.92
N LYS A 202 11.08 18.54 -55.10
CA LYS A 202 10.89 17.08 -55.18
C LYS A 202 9.72 16.55 -54.39
N ASN A 203 9.34 17.01 -53.20
CA ASN A 203 8.23 16.36 -52.45
C ASN A 203 7.72 17.11 -51.20
N GLY A 204 6.66 17.92 -51.34
CA GLY A 204 5.89 18.46 -50.21
C GLY A 204 4.97 17.44 -49.50
N GLN A 205 4.79 16.22 -50.03
CA GLN A 205 3.86 15.21 -49.49
C GLN A 205 4.51 13.91 -48.98
N GLN A 206 5.79 13.66 -49.26
CA GLN A 206 6.41 12.34 -49.00
C GLN A 206 7.11 12.23 -47.62
N TYR A 207 7.55 13.35 -47.03
CA TYR A 207 8.27 13.33 -45.74
C TYR A 207 7.37 13.04 -44.53
N GLY A 208 6.10 13.46 -44.54
CA GLY A 208 5.14 13.10 -43.49
C GLY A 208 4.90 11.60 -43.43
N LYS A 209 4.70 10.95 -44.57
CA LYS A 209 4.37 9.52 -44.66
C LYS A 209 5.52 8.59 -44.21
N LYS A 210 6.78 9.00 -44.38
CA LYS A 210 7.94 8.17 -44.04
C LYS A 210 8.26 8.21 -42.54
N ALA A 211 8.17 9.38 -41.91
CA ALA A 211 8.33 9.54 -40.47
C ALA A 211 7.18 8.87 -39.70
N GLU A 212 5.94 9.00 -40.20
CA GLU A 212 4.76 8.31 -39.67
C GLU A 212 4.93 6.78 -39.75
N SER A 213 5.39 6.25 -40.89
CA SER A 213 5.63 4.80 -41.05
C SER A 213 6.72 4.23 -40.13
N ALA A 214 7.77 5.01 -39.83
CA ALA A 214 8.84 4.58 -38.92
C ALA A 214 8.38 4.59 -37.46
N PHE A 215 7.57 5.59 -37.09
CA PHE A 215 6.97 5.67 -35.75
C PHE A 215 5.93 4.57 -35.51
N GLU A 216 5.09 4.29 -36.49
CA GLU A 216 4.14 3.17 -36.47
C GLU A 216 4.86 1.81 -36.37
N ALA A 217 5.97 1.62 -37.08
CA ALA A 217 6.78 0.41 -36.99
C ALA A 217 7.41 0.22 -35.60
N PHE A 218 7.91 1.28 -34.98
CA PHE A 218 8.45 1.25 -33.63
C PHE A 218 7.36 0.96 -32.57
N PHE A 219 6.22 1.65 -32.65
CA PHE A 219 5.13 1.45 -31.69
C PHE A 219 4.49 0.07 -31.82
N SER A 220 4.31 -0.43 -33.06
CA SER A 220 3.80 -1.78 -33.29
C SER A 220 4.75 -2.87 -32.77
N PHE A 221 6.07 -2.68 -32.87
CA PHE A 221 7.06 -3.56 -32.25
C PHE A 221 6.93 -3.56 -30.71
N LEU A 222 6.86 -2.38 -30.09
CA LEU A 222 6.70 -2.24 -28.65
C LEU A 222 5.41 -2.89 -28.13
N LEU A 223 4.29 -2.66 -28.82
CA LEU A 223 3.02 -3.31 -28.53
C LEU A 223 3.11 -4.84 -28.67
N HIS A 224 3.86 -5.36 -29.64
CA HIS A 224 4.06 -6.79 -29.80
C HIS A 224 4.86 -7.39 -28.63
N VAL A 225 5.92 -6.71 -28.19
CA VAL A 225 6.73 -7.11 -27.03
C VAL A 225 5.86 -7.13 -25.77
N PHE A 226 5.12 -6.05 -25.50
CA PHE A 226 4.20 -6.00 -24.35
C PHE A 226 3.13 -7.08 -24.41
N LYS A 227 2.50 -7.31 -25.57
CA LYS A 227 1.51 -8.37 -25.75
C LYS A 227 2.12 -9.76 -25.50
N GLY A 228 3.38 -9.97 -25.87
CA GLY A 228 4.15 -11.16 -25.55
C GLY A 228 4.33 -11.36 -24.04
N ILE A 229 4.79 -10.33 -23.33
CA ILE A 229 4.97 -10.33 -21.87
C ILE A 229 3.64 -10.59 -21.15
N PHE A 230 2.57 -9.86 -21.49
CA PHE A 230 1.24 -10.05 -20.89
C PHE A 230 0.67 -11.44 -21.17
N LYS A 231 0.99 -12.04 -22.33
CA LYS A 231 0.57 -13.42 -22.64
C LYS A 231 1.28 -14.45 -21.77
N VAL A 232 2.57 -14.26 -21.46
CA VAL A 232 3.31 -15.15 -20.55
C VAL A 232 2.82 -14.95 -19.11
N LEU A 233 2.71 -13.70 -18.66
CA LEU A 233 2.22 -13.36 -17.33
C LEU A 233 0.80 -13.89 -17.09
N GLY A 234 -0.10 -13.72 -18.06
CA GLY A 234 -1.47 -14.24 -17.98
C GLY A 234 -1.53 -15.76 -17.84
N LYS A 235 -0.60 -16.51 -18.44
CA LYS A 235 -0.51 -17.96 -18.23
C LYS A 235 -0.05 -18.31 -16.82
N ILE A 236 0.95 -17.60 -16.28
CA ILE A 236 1.44 -17.81 -14.91
C ILE A 236 0.30 -17.56 -13.90
N ILE A 237 -0.42 -16.44 -14.06
CA ILE A 237 -1.60 -16.11 -13.24
C ILE A 237 -2.68 -17.18 -13.39
N GLY A 238 -2.90 -17.69 -14.62
CA GLY A 238 -3.85 -18.76 -14.87
C GLY A 238 -3.52 -20.06 -14.12
N VAL A 239 -2.24 -20.48 -14.09
CA VAL A 239 -1.80 -21.65 -13.31
C VAL A 239 -1.97 -21.39 -11.81
N LEU A 240 -1.61 -20.20 -11.33
CA LEU A 240 -1.78 -19.82 -9.92
C LEU A 240 -3.25 -19.93 -9.48
N PHE A 241 -4.18 -19.43 -10.29
CA PHE A 241 -5.61 -19.54 -10.02
C PHE A 241 -6.09 -20.99 -9.94
N LEU A 242 -5.60 -21.87 -10.82
CA LEU A 242 -5.94 -23.29 -10.74
C LEU A 242 -5.45 -23.92 -9.43
N ILE A 243 -4.19 -23.70 -9.06
CA ILE A 243 -3.61 -24.31 -7.84
C ILE A 243 -4.35 -23.81 -6.60
N VAL A 244 -4.48 -22.49 -6.46
CA VAL A 244 -5.13 -21.87 -5.30
C VAL A 244 -6.61 -22.27 -5.26
N GLY A 245 -7.32 -22.15 -6.38
CA GLY A 245 -8.73 -22.49 -6.46
C GLY A 245 -8.99 -23.96 -6.13
N THR A 246 -8.20 -24.89 -6.68
CA THR A 246 -8.35 -26.32 -6.38
C THR A 246 -8.02 -26.63 -4.92
N PHE A 247 -6.97 -26.03 -4.34
CA PHE A 247 -6.65 -26.20 -2.92
C PHE A 247 -7.82 -25.79 -2.02
N TRP A 248 -8.39 -24.60 -2.26
CA TRP A 248 -9.55 -24.12 -1.51
C TRP A 248 -10.81 -24.95 -1.75
N LEU A 249 -11.05 -25.41 -2.97
CA LEU A 249 -12.20 -26.26 -3.30
C LEU A 249 -12.11 -27.61 -2.60
N VAL A 250 -10.93 -28.23 -2.57
CA VAL A 250 -10.69 -29.48 -1.84
C VAL A 250 -10.86 -29.28 -0.34
N GLY A 251 -10.34 -28.18 0.22
CA GLY A 251 -10.56 -27.84 1.62
C GLY A 251 -12.05 -27.65 1.96
N LEU A 252 -12.79 -26.94 1.11
CA LEU A 252 -14.23 -26.71 1.28
C LEU A 252 -15.03 -28.03 1.22
N ILE A 253 -14.72 -28.91 0.26
CA ILE A 253 -15.35 -30.23 0.15
C ILE A 253 -14.96 -31.12 1.33
N GLY A 254 -13.69 -31.05 1.76
CA GLY A 254 -13.19 -31.76 2.93
C GLY A 254 -13.90 -31.36 4.22
N MET A 255 -14.23 -30.09 4.40
CA MET A 255 -15.05 -29.65 5.54
C MET A 255 -16.49 -30.19 5.50
N LEU A 256 -17.02 -30.48 4.31
CA LEU A 256 -18.38 -30.97 4.15
C LEU A 256 -18.50 -32.49 4.27
N VAL A 257 -17.57 -33.21 3.65
CA VAL A 257 -17.59 -34.68 3.55
C VAL A 257 -16.74 -35.33 4.65
N GLY A 258 -15.71 -34.62 5.14
CA GLY A 258 -14.58 -35.22 5.83
C GLY A 258 -14.67 -35.29 7.35
N SER A 259 -15.68 -34.72 8.01
CA SER A 259 -15.73 -34.82 9.46
C SER A 259 -17.16 -34.90 10.00
N GLU A 260 -17.69 -36.13 10.08
CA GLU A 260 -18.80 -36.42 11.00
C GLU A 260 -18.41 -36.10 12.44
N THR A 261 -17.11 -36.04 12.75
CA THR A 261 -16.55 -35.77 14.07
C THR A 261 -15.70 -34.49 14.10
N ILE A 262 -15.98 -33.58 15.03
CA ILE A 262 -15.13 -32.43 15.36
C ILE A 262 -14.12 -32.90 16.40
N PHE A 263 -12.83 -32.69 16.13
CA PHE A 263 -11.77 -32.93 17.10
C PHE A 263 -11.44 -31.65 17.88
N SER A 264 -11.44 -31.75 19.20
CA SER A 264 -11.00 -30.71 20.13
C SER A 264 -9.72 -31.17 20.83
N ILE A 265 -8.73 -30.28 20.92
CA ILE A 265 -7.47 -30.54 21.64
C ILE A 265 -7.52 -29.74 22.93
N THR A 266 -7.65 -30.42 24.06
CA THR A 266 -7.63 -29.81 25.40
C THR A 266 -6.38 -30.25 26.17
N SER A 267 -6.19 -29.75 27.40
CA SER A 267 -5.07 -30.17 28.25
C SER A 267 -5.07 -31.67 28.57
N ASP A 268 -6.26 -32.28 28.51
CA ASP A 268 -6.49 -33.65 28.96
C ASP A 268 -6.49 -34.67 27.81
N GLY A 269 -6.38 -34.20 26.56
CA GLY A 269 -6.22 -35.06 25.39
C GLY A 269 -6.89 -34.55 24.11
N ILE A 270 -7.07 -35.46 23.16
CA ILE A 270 -7.84 -35.22 21.93
C ILE A 270 -9.22 -35.83 22.14
N PHE A 271 -10.24 -34.97 22.15
CA PHE A 271 -11.63 -35.37 22.24
C PHE A 271 -12.29 -35.23 20.87
N SER A 272 -13.28 -36.07 20.60
CA SER A 272 -14.07 -36.00 19.37
C SER A 272 -15.55 -35.95 19.70
N ILE A 273 -16.26 -34.98 19.14
CA ILE A 273 -17.72 -34.90 19.22
C ILE A 273 -18.32 -35.08 17.84
N GLU A 274 -19.47 -35.73 17.73
CA GLU A 274 -20.24 -35.70 16.50
C GLU A 274 -20.59 -34.24 16.14
N SER A 275 -20.18 -33.82 14.95
CA SER A 275 -20.40 -32.47 14.44
C SER A 275 -21.89 -32.07 14.50
N SER A 276 -22.79 -33.00 14.18
CA SER A 276 -24.25 -32.87 14.32
C SER A 276 -24.66 -32.45 15.73
N ASP A 277 -24.14 -33.15 16.75
CA ASP A 277 -24.44 -32.88 18.15
C ASP A 277 -23.96 -31.49 18.55
N PHE A 278 -22.70 -31.15 18.24
CA PHE A 278 -22.16 -29.84 18.53
C PHE A 278 -22.97 -28.70 17.88
N PHE A 279 -23.30 -28.83 16.59
CA PHE A 279 -24.06 -27.80 15.89
C PHE A 279 -25.52 -27.74 16.33
N ASN A 280 -26.12 -28.86 16.80
CA ASN A 280 -27.46 -28.87 17.36
C ASN A 280 -27.56 -28.05 18.66
N LEU A 281 -26.47 -27.95 19.43
CA LEU A 281 -26.40 -27.06 20.60
C LEU A 281 -26.51 -25.58 20.23
N ILE A 282 -26.16 -25.19 19.00
CA ILE A 282 -26.08 -23.78 18.60
C ILE A 282 -27.27 -23.41 17.71
N PHE A 283 -27.44 -24.11 16.60
CA PHE A 283 -28.46 -23.84 15.58
C PHE A 283 -29.87 -24.09 16.07
N VAL A 284 -30.86 -23.36 15.57
CA VAL A 284 -32.28 -23.52 15.97
C VAL A 284 -32.79 -24.91 15.61
N SER A 285 -32.34 -25.47 14.49
CA SER A 285 -32.66 -26.82 14.07
C SER A 285 -31.57 -27.37 13.15
N GLU A 286 -31.55 -28.70 13.01
CA GLU A 286 -30.67 -29.42 12.08
C GLU A 286 -30.87 -28.95 10.64
N ASN A 287 -32.12 -28.75 10.21
CA ASN A 287 -32.44 -28.19 8.89
C ASN A 287 -31.82 -26.80 8.67
N GLN A 288 -31.82 -25.94 9.70
CA GLN A 288 -31.20 -24.62 9.60
C GLN A 288 -29.67 -24.72 9.48
N PHE A 289 -29.05 -25.67 10.19
CA PHE A 289 -27.62 -25.94 10.06
C PHE A 289 -27.25 -26.41 8.65
N HIS A 290 -27.99 -27.37 8.08
CA HIS A 290 -27.75 -27.80 6.69
C HIS A 290 -27.98 -26.68 5.67
N LEU A 291 -28.99 -25.83 5.88
CA LEU A 291 -29.18 -24.62 5.08
C LEU A 291 -27.98 -23.67 5.19
N ALA A 292 -27.39 -23.52 6.38
CA ALA A 292 -26.18 -22.73 6.58
C ALA A 292 -25.01 -23.28 5.76
N ILE A 293 -24.79 -24.60 5.80
CA ILE A 293 -23.75 -25.27 5.02
C ILE A 293 -23.95 -25.02 3.52
N ILE A 294 -25.16 -25.25 3.00
CA ILE A 294 -25.48 -25.02 1.58
C ILE A 294 -25.26 -23.54 1.22
N GLY A 295 -25.68 -22.62 2.08
CA GLY A 295 -25.44 -21.19 1.90
C GLY A 295 -23.95 -20.86 1.79
N ILE A 296 -23.12 -21.39 2.69
CA ILE A 296 -21.67 -21.17 2.73
C ILE A 296 -21.00 -21.77 1.48
N LEU A 297 -21.39 -22.98 1.07
CA LEU A 297 -20.89 -23.61 -0.16
C LEU A 297 -21.15 -22.75 -1.40
N LEU A 298 -22.35 -22.16 -1.50
CA LEU A 298 -22.68 -21.30 -2.61
C LEU A 298 -21.98 -19.95 -2.51
N ALA A 299 -21.93 -19.34 -1.32
CA ALA A 299 -21.34 -18.04 -1.09
C ALA A 299 -19.81 -18.02 -1.26
N ILE A 300 -19.11 -19.09 -0.86
CA ILE A 300 -17.65 -19.20 -0.91
C ILE A 300 -17.19 -20.09 -2.07
N GLY A 301 -17.86 -21.22 -2.28
CA GLY A 301 -17.50 -22.18 -3.34
C GLY A 301 -17.70 -21.62 -4.74
N ILE A 302 -18.73 -20.82 -5.00
CA ILE A 302 -18.91 -20.22 -6.33
C ILE A 302 -17.78 -19.24 -6.70
N PRO A 303 -17.35 -18.31 -5.83
CA PRO A 303 -16.14 -17.52 -6.07
C PRO A 303 -14.89 -18.37 -6.36
N ILE A 304 -14.70 -19.48 -5.64
CA ILE A 304 -13.58 -20.40 -5.89
C ILE A 304 -13.71 -21.04 -7.29
N ILE A 305 -14.91 -21.51 -7.66
CA ILE A 305 -15.18 -22.09 -8.98
C ILE A 305 -14.98 -21.05 -10.10
N THR A 306 -15.41 -19.79 -9.89
CA THR A 306 -15.20 -18.72 -10.87
C THR A 306 -13.71 -18.39 -11.05
N LEU A 307 -12.92 -18.45 -9.98
CA LEU A 307 -11.46 -18.29 -10.00
C LEU A 307 -10.78 -19.42 -10.79
N ILE A 308 -11.17 -20.69 -10.54
CA ILE A 308 -10.69 -21.84 -11.33
C ILE A 308 -11.07 -21.65 -12.81
N TYR A 309 -12.33 -21.29 -13.09
CA TYR A 309 -12.82 -21.06 -14.45
C TYR A 309 -12.05 -19.95 -15.16
N ALA A 310 -11.73 -18.85 -14.47
CA ALA A 310 -10.89 -17.78 -14.98
C ALA A 310 -9.47 -18.27 -15.30
N GLY A 311 -8.89 -19.12 -14.43
CA GLY A 311 -7.60 -19.77 -14.67
C GLY A 311 -7.59 -20.61 -15.95
N VAL A 312 -8.57 -21.50 -16.13
CA VAL A 312 -8.74 -22.30 -17.35
C VAL A 312 -8.87 -21.40 -18.58
N LYS A 313 -9.69 -20.35 -18.49
CA LYS A 313 -9.91 -19.40 -19.59
C LYS A 313 -8.62 -18.71 -20.03
N LEU A 314 -7.77 -18.30 -19.09
CA LEU A 314 -6.47 -17.68 -19.38
C LEU A 314 -5.50 -18.64 -20.06
N LEU A 315 -5.50 -19.92 -19.67
CA LEU A 315 -4.59 -20.93 -20.21
C LEU A 315 -4.98 -21.44 -21.60
N PHE A 316 -6.27 -21.74 -21.79
CA PHE A 316 -6.77 -22.43 -22.97
C PHE A 316 -7.52 -21.52 -23.96
N LYS A 317 -7.64 -20.22 -23.68
CA LYS A 317 -8.34 -19.24 -24.53
C LYS A 317 -9.77 -19.68 -24.91
N MET A 318 -10.46 -20.34 -23.98
CA MET A 318 -11.81 -20.82 -24.23
C MET A 318 -12.77 -19.65 -24.46
N LYS A 319 -13.69 -19.81 -25.42
CA LYS A 319 -14.80 -18.89 -25.59
C LYS A 319 -15.81 -19.13 -24.45
N THR A 320 -16.11 -18.09 -23.69
CA THR A 320 -17.10 -18.13 -22.60
C THR A 320 -18.42 -17.57 -23.09
N HIS A 321 -19.51 -18.32 -22.89
CA HIS A 321 -20.84 -17.76 -23.04
C HIS A 321 -21.21 -16.94 -21.80
N TYR A 322 -21.83 -15.76 -21.99
CA TYR A 322 -22.15 -14.85 -20.87
C TYR A 322 -23.05 -15.51 -19.81
N SER A 323 -23.91 -16.45 -20.23
CA SER A 323 -24.84 -17.18 -19.35
C SER A 323 -24.15 -17.99 -18.26
N ILE A 324 -22.91 -18.46 -18.47
CA ILE A 324 -22.16 -19.19 -17.43
C ILE A 324 -21.86 -18.25 -16.26
N GLY A 325 -21.37 -17.04 -16.56
CA GLY A 325 -21.09 -16.02 -15.54
C GLY A 325 -22.36 -15.56 -14.83
N LEU A 326 -23.45 -15.37 -15.58
CA LEU A 326 -24.75 -14.99 -15.01
C LEU A 326 -25.29 -16.09 -14.08
N GLY A 327 -25.22 -17.36 -14.48
CA GLY A 327 -25.66 -18.49 -13.65
C GLY A 327 -24.86 -18.58 -12.35
N LEU A 328 -23.52 -18.52 -12.43
CA LEU A 328 -22.66 -18.51 -11.23
C LEU A 328 -23.00 -17.32 -10.32
N PHE A 329 -23.18 -16.11 -10.89
CA PHE A 329 -23.56 -14.94 -10.09
C PHE A 329 -24.91 -15.12 -9.38
N ILE A 330 -25.92 -15.68 -10.03
CA ILE A 330 -27.22 -15.99 -9.41
C ILE A 330 -27.04 -16.97 -8.24
N PHE A 331 -26.31 -18.07 -8.43
CA PHE A 331 -26.08 -19.04 -7.37
C PHE A 331 -25.31 -18.45 -6.18
N TRP A 332 -24.35 -17.57 -6.45
CA TRP A 332 -23.64 -16.85 -5.40
C TRP A 332 -24.60 -15.95 -4.59
N ILE A 333 -25.46 -15.18 -5.27
CA ILE A 333 -26.48 -14.35 -4.60
C ILE A 333 -27.43 -15.20 -3.75
N ILE A 334 -27.86 -16.36 -4.26
CA ILE A 334 -28.69 -17.32 -3.50
C ILE A 334 -27.94 -17.77 -2.23
N GLY A 335 -26.66 -18.13 -2.35
CA GLY A 335 -25.83 -18.53 -1.21
C GLY A 335 -25.73 -17.44 -0.14
N VAL A 336 -25.45 -16.20 -0.57
CA VAL A 336 -25.39 -15.04 0.32
C VAL A 336 -26.74 -14.77 0.99
N ALA A 337 -27.85 -14.87 0.25
CA ALA A 337 -29.19 -14.69 0.80
C ALA A 337 -29.55 -15.76 1.84
N ILE A 338 -29.18 -17.03 1.60
CA ILE A 338 -29.36 -18.12 2.56
C ILE A 338 -28.54 -17.86 3.83
N CYS A 339 -27.26 -17.48 3.70
CA CYS A 339 -26.41 -17.13 4.84
C CYS A 339 -27.01 -15.97 5.64
N GLY A 340 -27.47 -14.92 4.96
CA GLY A 340 -28.13 -13.77 5.60
C GLY A 340 -29.39 -14.18 6.35
N MET A 341 -30.24 -15.01 5.74
CA MET A 341 -31.46 -15.52 6.38
C MET A 341 -31.16 -16.35 7.62
N VAL A 342 -30.20 -17.29 7.54
CA VAL A 342 -29.77 -18.11 8.68
C VAL A 342 -29.18 -17.23 9.78
N GLY A 343 -28.30 -16.28 9.41
CA GLY A 343 -27.67 -15.35 10.34
C GLY A 343 -28.66 -14.45 11.06
N ILE A 344 -29.64 -13.88 10.33
CA ILE A 344 -30.73 -13.09 10.92
C ILE A 344 -31.53 -13.96 11.88
N ARG A 345 -31.93 -15.17 11.46
CA ARG A 345 -32.72 -16.07 12.30
C ARG A 345 -31.95 -16.47 13.57
N MET A 346 -30.66 -16.74 13.48
CA MET A 346 -29.81 -17.00 14.65
C MET A 346 -29.71 -15.77 15.56
N GLY A 347 -29.47 -14.59 14.97
CA GLY A 347 -29.38 -13.33 15.72
C GLY A 347 -30.67 -13.02 16.50
N THR A 348 -31.83 -13.38 15.95
CA THR A 348 -33.10 -13.22 16.69
C THR A 348 -33.18 -14.08 17.94
N GLU A 349 -32.49 -15.21 18.02
CA GLU A 349 -32.54 -16.11 19.19
C GLU A 349 -31.78 -15.55 20.40
N LEU A 350 -30.95 -14.51 20.18
CA LEU A 350 -30.14 -13.87 21.22
C LEU A 350 -30.56 -12.42 21.52
N THR A 351 -31.70 -11.95 20.98
CA THR A 351 -32.09 -10.54 21.07
C THR A 351 -32.49 -10.08 22.48
N HIS A 352 -33.16 -10.92 23.25
CA HIS A 352 -33.66 -10.56 24.58
C HIS A 352 -32.95 -11.35 25.65
N ASP A 353 -32.57 -10.70 26.75
CA ASP A 353 -32.13 -11.32 27.99
C ASP A 353 -33.22 -11.22 29.06
N GLU A 354 -33.38 -12.26 29.87
CA GLU A 354 -34.24 -12.25 31.05
C GLU A 354 -33.63 -13.08 32.17
N SER A 355 -33.95 -12.70 33.41
CA SER A 355 -33.42 -13.33 34.61
C SER A 355 -34.52 -13.87 35.53
N ILE A 356 -34.26 -15.03 36.14
CA ILE A 356 -35.06 -15.59 37.24
C ILE A 356 -34.28 -15.41 38.54
N ILE A 357 -34.90 -14.76 39.52
CA ILE A 357 -34.28 -14.41 40.79
C ILE A 357 -34.92 -15.24 41.90
N ASN A 358 -34.11 -16.04 42.57
CA ASN A 358 -34.49 -16.73 43.80
C ASN A 358 -33.72 -16.10 44.96
N ILE A 359 -34.43 -15.64 45.99
CA ILE A 359 -33.83 -15.02 47.17
C ILE A 359 -33.94 -16.02 48.33
N LYS A 360 -32.81 -16.30 48.98
CA LYS A 360 -32.76 -17.08 50.21
C LYS A 360 -32.22 -16.21 51.33
N VAL A 361 -33.03 -16.00 52.37
CA VAL A 361 -32.60 -15.35 53.60
C VAL A 361 -31.95 -16.40 54.49
N LEU A 362 -30.78 -16.09 55.04
CA LEU A 362 -30.02 -16.95 55.95
C LEU A 362 -30.36 -16.60 57.40
N SER A 363 -30.38 -17.62 58.26
CA SER A 363 -30.66 -17.44 59.70
C SER A 363 -29.51 -16.73 60.39
N ASP A 364 -29.85 -15.83 61.32
CA ASP A 364 -28.91 -14.90 61.96
C ASP A 364 -28.09 -15.51 63.13
N ASN A 365 -28.08 -16.83 63.26
CA ASN A 365 -27.57 -17.49 64.45
C ASN A 365 -26.03 -17.56 64.52
N ASN A 366 -25.34 -17.28 63.41
CA ASN A 366 -23.89 -17.35 63.32
C ASN A 366 -23.32 -16.04 62.78
N ASP A 367 -22.18 -15.64 63.36
CA ASP A 367 -21.44 -14.44 62.95
C ASP A 367 -20.35 -14.75 61.93
N ASP A 368 -20.12 -16.03 61.65
CA ASP A 368 -19.06 -16.51 60.79
C ASP A 368 -19.58 -17.56 59.79
N PHE A 369 -19.31 -17.35 58.51
CA PHE A 369 -19.72 -18.22 57.42
C PHE A 369 -18.55 -18.68 56.54
N TYR A 370 -18.46 -19.98 56.32
CA TYR A 370 -17.52 -20.58 55.40
C TYR A 370 -18.14 -20.70 53.99
N ILE A 371 -17.53 -20.06 52.98
CA ILE A 371 -18.02 -20.11 51.60
C ILE A 371 -17.06 -20.96 50.77
N SER A 372 -17.60 -21.98 50.11
CA SER A 372 -16.84 -22.88 49.25
C SER A 372 -17.63 -23.27 48.01
N ALA A 373 -16.93 -23.83 47.02
CA ALA A 373 -17.53 -24.42 45.84
C ALA A 373 -17.05 -25.85 45.63
N SER A 374 -17.83 -26.63 44.88
CA SER A 374 -17.39 -27.93 44.39
C SER A 374 -16.12 -27.78 43.54
N THR A 375 -15.21 -28.73 43.68
CA THR A 375 -14.04 -28.89 42.80
C THR A 375 -14.17 -30.11 41.91
N ASP A 376 -15.37 -30.70 41.85
CA ASP A 376 -15.63 -31.91 41.06
C ASP A 376 -15.49 -31.61 39.57
N GLU A 377 -15.09 -32.60 38.79
CA GLU A 377 -15.13 -32.48 37.34
C GLU A 377 -16.57 -32.32 36.86
N ASN A 378 -16.76 -31.56 35.78
CA ASN A 378 -18.09 -31.48 35.19
C ASN A 378 -18.54 -32.88 34.75
N PRO A 379 -19.82 -33.22 34.91
CA PRO A 379 -20.34 -34.48 34.39
C PRO A 379 -20.21 -34.56 32.87
N GLY A 380 -20.11 -35.78 32.36
CA GLY A 380 -20.08 -36.06 30.92
C GLY A 380 -18.74 -35.77 30.26
N GLU A 381 -18.73 -35.74 28.94
CA GLU A 381 -17.53 -35.52 28.13
C GLU A 381 -17.32 -34.04 27.82
N GLY A 382 -16.12 -33.54 28.08
CA GLY A 382 -15.72 -32.17 27.75
C GLY A 382 -15.61 -31.95 26.24
N ILE A 383 -16.35 -30.97 25.71
CA ILE A 383 -16.35 -30.65 24.27
C ILE A 383 -15.58 -29.37 23.95
N LEU A 384 -15.54 -28.46 24.93
CA LEU A 384 -14.78 -27.22 24.87
C LEU A 384 -14.24 -26.94 26.26
N GLU A 385 -12.92 -26.80 26.35
CA GLU A 385 -12.25 -26.39 27.57
C GLU A 385 -11.21 -25.33 27.20
N ASP A 386 -11.42 -24.12 27.69
CA ASP A 386 -10.41 -23.07 27.69
C ASP A 386 -10.17 -22.55 29.11
N ARG A 387 -9.32 -21.53 29.24
CA ARG A 387 -8.97 -20.95 30.55
C ARG A 387 -10.18 -20.43 31.34
N TYR A 388 -11.27 -20.08 30.67
CA TYR A 388 -12.39 -19.32 31.21
C TYR A 388 -13.75 -20.03 31.08
N SER A 389 -13.90 -20.96 30.14
CA SER A 389 -15.15 -21.65 29.82
C SER A 389 -14.90 -23.14 29.66
N VAL A 390 -15.72 -23.93 30.34
CA VAL A 390 -15.80 -25.37 30.16
C VAL A 390 -17.23 -25.70 29.77
N ILE A 391 -17.37 -26.49 28.71
CA ILE A 391 -18.63 -27.05 28.26
C ILE A 391 -18.45 -28.56 28.18
N SER A 392 -19.27 -29.30 28.93
CA SER A 392 -19.34 -30.75 28.83
C SER A 392 -20.77 -31.20 28.54
N LEU A 393 -20.88 -32.39 27.96
CA LEU A 393 -22.14 -32.99 27.56
C LEU A 393 -22.27 -34.39 28.16
N ASP A 394 -23.48 -34.69 28.61
CA ASP A 394 -23.94 -36.05 28.92
C ASP A 394 -24.99 -36.48 27.89
N GLU A 395 -25.73 -37.58 28.07
CA GLU A 395 -26.76 -38.05 27.13
C GLU A 395 -27.72 -36.92 26.71
N ASP A 396 -28.35 -36.25 27.67
CA ASP A 396 -29.37 -35.22 27.41
C ASP A 396 -29.01 -33.82 27.93
N SER A 397 -27.92 -33.68 28.67
CA SER A 397 -27.60 -32.45 29.41
C SER A 397 -26.33 -31.75 28.91
N ILE A 398 -26.36 -30.43 29.01
CA ILE A 398 -25.22 -29.52 28.84
C ILE A 398 -24.82 -29.02 30.23
N TYR A 399 -23.52 -29.02 30.52
CA TYR A 399 -22.94 -28.43 31.72
C TYR A 399 -22.01 -27.27 31.35
N LEU A 400 -22.15 -26.14 32.05
CA LEU A 400 -21.46 -24.87 31.75
C LEU A 400 -20.90 -24.25 33.04
N ASN A 401 -19.72 -23.63 32.97
CA ASN A 401 -19.06 -23.03 34.14
C ASN A 401 -19.21 -21.49 34.21
N ASP A 402 -20.24 -20.92 33.58
CA ASP A 402 -20.52 -19.47 33.70
C ASP A 402 -21.31 -19.16 34.99
N ILE A 403 -20.62 -19.35 36.12
CA ILE A 403 -21.12 -19.06 37.46
C ILE A 403 -20.27 -17.96 38.07
N ARG A 404 -20.92 -16.97 38.67
CA ARG A 404 -20.25 -15.79 39.22
C ARG A 404 -20.79 -15.47 40.61
N LEU A 405 -19.90 -15.38 41.60
CA LEU A 405 -20.19 -14.96 42.96
C LEU A 405 -19.74 -13.51 43.16
N TYR A 406 -20.69 -12.69 43.60
CA TYR A 406 -20.49 -11.33 44.03
C TYR A 406 -20.88 -11.22 45.50
N ILE A 407 -20.16 -10.37 46.23
CA ILE A 407 -20.40 -10.12 47.65
C ILE A 407 -20.62 -8.63 47.83
N TYR A 408 -21.71 -8.28 48.49
CA TYR A 408 -22.15 -6.92 48.73
C TYR A 408 -22.45 -6.70 50.20
N LYS A 409 -22.35 -5.44 50.63
CA LYS A 409 -22.89 -5.01 51.92
C LYS A 409 -24.42 -5.10 51.88
N SER A 410 -25.01 -5.74 52.89
CA SER A 410 -26.47 -5.78 53.07
C SER A 410 -27.00 -4.40 53.49
N LYS A 411 -28.24 -4.11 53.10
CA LYS A 411 -28.96 -2.90 53.53
C LYS A 411 -29.76 -3.11 54.82
N ASN A 412 -29.98 -4.37 55.17
CA ASN A 412 -30.71 -4.81 56.34
C ASN A 412 -29.76 -5.64 57.20
N ASP A 413 -30.16 -5.95 58.43
CA ASP A 413 -29.37 -6.80 59.33
C ASP A 413 -29.43 -8.30 58.95
N SER A 414 -30.19 -8.65 57.90
CA SER A 414 -30.27 -10.01 57.38
C SER A 414 -29.23 -10.30 56.31
N MET A 415 -28.64 -11.49 56.39
CA MET A 415 -27.83 -12.08 55.32
C MET A 415 -28.72 -12.71 54.24
N GLU A 416 -28.48 -12.36 52.97
CA GLU A 416 -29.29 -12.84 51.83
C GLU A 416 -28.41 -13.38 50.71
N LEU A 417 -28.74 -14.57 50.19
CA LEU A 417 -28.19 -15.06 48.92
C LEU A 417 -29.23 -14.92 47.81
N LYS A 418 -28.94 -14.10 46.80
CA LYS A 418 -29.75 -13.99 45.58
C LYS A 418 -29.12 -14.83 44.48
N VAL A 419 -29.83 -15.86 44.04
CA VAL A 419 -29.46 -16.71 42.91
C VAL A 419 -30.19 -16.23 41.68
N ILE A 420 -29.44 -15.66 40.73
CA ILE A 420 -29.96 -15.05 39.50
C ILE A 420 -29.56 -15.94 38.33
N LYS A 421 -30.54 -16.62 37.73
CA LYS A 421 -30.35 -17.42 36.52
C LYS A 421 -30.70 -16.57 35.31
N ASN A 422 -29.79 -16.42 34.36
CA ASN A 422 -29.97 -15.58 33.17
C ASN A 422 -29.84 -16.40 31.90
N SER A 423 -30.66 -16.09 30.88
CA SER A 423 -30.50 -16.66 29.55
C SER A 423 -31.12 -15.74 28.49
N ASN A 424 -30.70 -15.92 27.24
CA ASN A 424 -31.24 -15.24 26.08
C ASN A 424 -32.40 -16.00 25.44
N GLY A 425 -33.20 -15.30 24.64
CA GLY A 425 -34.23 -15.89 23.80
C GLY A 425 -34.78 -14.93 22.76
N LYS A 426 -35.64 -15.45 21.87
CA LYS A 426 -36.23 -14.65 20.78
C LYS A 426 -37.26 -13.61 21.24
N SER A 427 -37.76 -13.78 22.46
CA SER A 427 -38.65 -12.85 23.14
C SER A 427 -38.36 -12.91 24.64
N ARG A 428 -38.80 -11.91 25.40
CA ARG A 428 -38.71 -11.94 26.87
C ARG A 428 -39.31 -13.21 27.49
N LYS A 429 -40.46 -13.67 26.96
CA LYS A 429 -41.09 -14.92 27.44
C LYS A 429 -40.21 -16.14 27.21
N ASP A 430 -39.56 -16.21 26.05
CA ASP A 430 -38.66 -17.29 25.66
C ASP A 430 -37.39 -17.29 26.52
N ALA A 431 -36.76 -16.11 26.67
CA ALA A 431 -35.61 -15.90 27.54
C ALA A 431 -35.91 -16.28 29.00
N SER A 432 -37.08 -15.88 29.53
CA SER A 432 -37.55 -16.27 30.86
C SER A 432 -37.75 -17.78 31.00
N ASN A 433 -38.27 -18.45 29.97
CA ASN A 433 -38.40 -19.90 29.98
C ASN A 433 -37.03 -20.59 29.97
N ASN A 434 -36.09 -20.15 29.12
CA ASN A 434 -34.73 -20.67 29.07
C ASN A 434 -34.02 -20.50 30.42
N ALA A 435 -34.16 -19.33 31.05
CA ALA A 435 -33.60 -19.07 32.37
C ALA A 435 -34.20 -19.96 33.49
N LYS A 436 -35.47 -20.38 33.36
CA LYS A 436 -36.09 -21.35 34.30
C LYS A 436 -35.54 -22.76 34.13
N MET A 437 -35.15 -23.14 32.92
CA MET A 437 -34.59 -24.46 32.63
C MET A 437 -33.16 -24.65 33.14
N ILE A 438 -32.49 -23.56 33.52
CA ILE A 438 -31.16 -23.64 34.16
C ILE A 438 -31.31 -24.30 35.53
N SER A 439 -30.59 -25.39 35.74
CA SER A 439 -30.38 -26.00 37.04
C SER A 439 -29.05 -25.56 37.64
N PHE A 440 -29.04 -25.30 38.94
CA PHE A 440 -27.84 -24.92 39.69
C PHE A 440 -27.99 -25.38 41.13
N ASN A 441 -27.02 -26.16 41.59
CA ASN A 441 -27.03 -26.74 42.93
C ASN A 441 -26.25 -25.84 43.89
N TYR A 442 -26.83 -25.57 45.05
CA TYR A 442 -26.16 -24.94 46.18
C TYR A 442 -26.81 -25.45 47.47
N SER A 443 -26.05 -25.49 48.56
CA SER A 443 -26.56 -25.82 49.88
C SER A 443 -26.11 -24.77 50.89
N ILE A 444 -26.99 -24.51 51.86
CA ILE A 444 -26.76 -23.57 52.93
C ILE A 444 -27.02 -24.32 54.23
N THR A 445 -26.04 -24.32 55.12
CA THR A 445 -26.13 -24.84 56.49
C THR A 445 -26.16 -23.66 57.46
N ASN A 446 -25.99 -23.91 58.76
CA ASN A 446 -25.95 -22.84 59.75
C ASN A 446 -24.67 -21.97 59.64
N ASP A 447 -23.56 -22.53 59.18
CA ASP A 447 -22.23 -21.90 59.20
C ASP A 447 -21.53 -21.92 57.84
N SER A 448 -22.15 -22.48 56.79
CA SER A 448 -21.49 -22.64 55.50
C SER A 448 -22.43 -22.49 54.32
N ILE A 449 -21.89 -21.94 53.24
CA ILE A 449 -22.51 -21.86 51.91
C ILE A 449 -21.63 -22.68 50.97
N PHE A 450 -22.23 -23.73 50.40
CA PHE A 450 -21.58 -24.57 49.40
C PHE A 450 -22.23 -24.33 48.03
N LEU A 451 -21.40 -24.05 47.03
CA LEU A 451 -21.82 -23.70 45.68
C LEU A 451 -21.42 -24.80 44.69
N GLY A 452 -22.32 -25.14 43.77
CA GLY A 452 -21.93 -25.91 42.59
C GLY A 452 -20.94 -25.13 41.72
N ASN A 453 -20.13 -25.85 40.95
CA ASN A 453 -19.14 -25.29 40.03
C ASN A 453 -19.54 -25.38 38.55
N TYR A 454 -20.73 -25.92 38.27
CA TYR A 454 -21.39 -25.89 36.97
C TYR A 454 -22.89 -25.59 37.10
N LEU A 455 -23.45 -24.99 36.06
CA LEU A 455 -24.89 -24.97 35.81
C LEU A 455 -25.22 -26.03 34.76
N SER A 456 -26.45 -26.54 34.76
CA SER A 456 -26.90 -27.50 33.75
C SER A 456 -28.22 -27.14 33.09
N THR A 457 -28.42 -27.63 31.88
CA THR A 457 -29.66 -27.51 31.10
C THR A 457 -29.75 -28.66 30.10
N LEU A 458 -30.95 -28.98 29.61
CA LEU A 458 -31.11 -29.97 28.53
C LEU A 458 -30.55 -29.46 27.20
N LYS A 459 -30.04 -30.38 26.36
CA LYS A 459 -29.52 -30.10 25.00
C LYS A 459 -30.53 -29.38 24.12
N GLU A 460 -31.82 -29.71 24.26
CA GLU A 460 -32.93 -29.09 23.53
C GLU A 460 -33.07 -27.58 23.79
N ASN A 461 -32.65 -27.10 24.96
CA ASN A 461 -32.69 -25.68 25.31
C ASN A 461 -31.57 -24.88 24.61
N LYS A 462 -30.60 -25.58 24.01
CA LYS A 462 -29.48 -25.04 23.24
C LYS A 462 -28.61 -24.10 24.07
N ILE A 463 -27.47 -23.67 23.54
CA ILE A 463 -26.64 -22.64 24.15
C ILE A 463 -27.28 -21.29 23.83
N ARG A 464 -27.70 -20.58 24.88
CA ARG A 464 -28.42 -19.31 24.86
C ARG A 464 -27.90 -18.38 25.96
N GLY A 465 -26.57 -18.31 26.11
CA GLY A 465 -25.92 -17.45 27.10
C GLY A 465 -26.37 -17.73 28.54
N GLN A 466 -26.53 -19.01 28.89
CA GLN A 466 -26.93 -19.41 30.24
C GLN A 466 -25.85 -19.00 31.25
N GLU A 467 -26.24 -18.26 32.28
CA GLU A 467 -25.35 -17.78 33.35
C GLU A 467 -26.06 -17.90 34.70
N VAL A 468 -25.29 -18.20 35.75
CA VAL A 468 -25.74 -18.11 37.15
C VAL A 468 -24.94 -17.04 37.88
N ARG A 469 -25.61 -15.99 38.33
CA ARG A 469 -25.03 -14.95 39.19
C ARG A 469 -25.53 -15.10 40.61
N LEU A 470 -24.61 -15.30 41.54
CA LEU A 470 -24.84 -15.37 42.97
C LEU A 470 -24.47 -14.02 43.58
N LYS A 471 -25.42 -13.37 44.25
CA LYS A 471 -25.19 -12.13 44.99
C LYS A 471 -25.42 -12.39 46.47
N LEU A 472 -24.33 -12.46 47.23
CA LEU A 472 -24.38 -12.57 48.67
C LEU A 472 -24.39 -11.17 49.29
N TYR A 473 -25.43 -10.86 50.05
CA TYR A 473 -25.55 -9.63 50.83
C TYR A 473 -25.19 -9.96 52.28
N LEU A 474 -24.07 -9.42 52.75
CA LEU A 474 -23.51 -9.65 54.07
C LEU A 474 -23.78 -8.41 54.95
N PRO A 475 -24.50 -8.53 56.08
CA PRO A 475 -24.75 -7.41 56.99
C PRO A 475 -23.49 -7.05 57.79
N ILE A 476 -23.50 -5.86 58.39
CA ILE A 476 -22.38 -5.35 59.18
C ILE A 476 -22.14 -6.25 60.39
N GLY A 477 -20.89 -6.50 60.73
CA GLY A 477 -20.48 -7.35 61.85
C GLY A 477 -20.35 -8.83 61.52
N LYS A 478 -20.96 -9.31 60.42
CA LYS A 478 -20.79 -10.69 59.97
C LYS A 478 -19.48 -10.89 59.22
N SER A 479 -18.88 -12.06 59.42
CA SER A 479 -17.64 -12.48 58.80
C SER A 479 -17.83 -13.67 57.87
N ILE A 480 -16.96 -13.74 56.86
CA ILE A 480 -16.93 -14.81 55.88
C ILE A 480 -15.50 -15.30 55.68
N TYR A 481 -15.32 -16.60 55.53
CA TYR A 481 -14.10 -17.20 55.02
C TYR A 481 -14.30 -17.61 53.56
N LEU A 482 -13.39 -17.20 52.69
CA LEU A 482 -13.44 -17.48 51.25
C LEU A 482 -12.50 -18.63 50.91
N ASP A 483 -13.03 -19.81 50.62
CA ASP A 483 -12.21 -20.96 50.27
C ASP A 483 -11.55 -20.83 48.89
N LYS A 484 -10.39 -21.49 48.71
CA LYS A 484 -9.64 -21.52 47.45
C LYS A 484 -10.46 -22.02 46.25
N SER A 485 -11.42 -22.91 46.48
CA SER A 485 -12.33 -23.44 45.44
C SER A 485 -13.11 -22.35 44.70
N LEU A 486 -13.28 -21.17 45.30
CA LEU A 486 -14.01 -20.04 44.70
C LEU A 486 -13.24 -19.35 43.57
N LYS A 487 -11.97 -19.69 43.31
CA LYS A 487 -11.08 -19.02 42.36
C LYS A 487 -11.67 -18.76 40.97
N ARG A 488 -12.50 -19.67 40.45
CA ARG A 488 -13.12 -19.51 39.12
C ARG A 488 -14.48 -18.78 39.16
N ILE A 489 -15.06 -18.62 40.35
CA ILE A 489 -16.43 -18.16 40.56
C ILE A 489 -16.46 -16.73 41.15
N ILE A 490 -15.57 -16.38 42.07
CA ILE A 490 -15.55 -15.05 42.70
C ILE A 490 -15.24 -13.96 41.67
N ARG A 491 -16.01 -12.86 41.67
CA ARG A 491 -15.87 -11.74 40.72
C ARG A 491 -16.19 -10.40 41.36
N ASN A 492 -15.32 -9.41 41.12
CA ASN A 492 -15.49 -8.00 41.44
C ASN A 492 -16.02 -7.76 42.86
N VAL A 493 -15.34 -8.30 43.86
CA VAL A 493 -15.71 -8.12 45.27
C VAL A 493 -15.02 -6.88 45.82
N ASP A 494 -15.81 -5.83 46.03
CA ASP A 494 -15.32 -4.58 46.63
C ASP A 494 -14.86 -4.82 48.07
N ASN A 495 -13.64 -4.37 48.38
CA ASN A 495 -13.03 -4.46 49.70
C ASN A 495 -12.20 -3.20 50.00
N VAL A 496 -11.97 -2.92 51.28
CA VAL A 496 -11.38 -1.66 51.76
C VAL A 496 -9.94 -1.46 51.24
N THR A 497 -9.21 -2.54 51.01
CA THR A 497 -7.80 -2.51 50.62
C THR A 497 -7.59 -2.63 49.11
N ASN A 498 -8.67 -2.71 48.32
CA ASN A 498 -8.63 -2.94 46.88
C ASN A 498 -7.81 -4.20 46.50
N THR A 499 -7.93 -5.25 47.31
CA THR A 499 -7.33 -6.58 47.08
C THR A 499 -8.00 -7.24 45.89
N TRP A 500 -7.23 -7.88 45.02
CA TRP A 500 -7.78 -8.66 43.91
C TRP A 500 -8.53 -9.90 44.41
N ASP A 501 -9.65 -10.25 43.78
CA ASP A 501 -10.53 -11.36 44.20
C ASP A 501 -9.77 -12.68 44.46
N HIS A 502 -8.75 -12.98 43.67
CA HIS A 502 -7.95 -14.20 43.82
C HIS A 502 -7.09 -14.19 45.10
N ASP A 503 -6.64 -13.00 45.52
CA ASP A 503 -5.82 -12.81 46.72
C ASP A 503 -6.70 -12.66 47.98
N MET A 504 -8.02 -12.51 47.81
CA MET A 504 -9.00 -12.58 48.90
C MET A 504 -9.28 -14.00 49.37
N LEU A 505 -8.88 -15.02 48.60
CA LEU A 505 -9.12 -16.43 48.90
C LEU A 505 -8.17 -16.93 49.99
N GLU A 506 -8.58 -17.99 50.68
CA GLU A 506 -7.88 -18.57 51.83
C GLU A 506 -7.75 -17.55 52.99
N GLN A 507 -8.63 -16.54 53.02
CA GLN A 507 -8.63 -15.45 54.00
C GLN A 507 -10.03 -15.21 54.58
N ARG A 508 -10.04 -14.62 55.78
CA ARG A 508 -11.22 -14.23 56.54
C ARG A 508 -11.50 -12.73 56.41
N TRP A 509 -12.73 -12.39 56.07
CA TRP A 509 -13.18 -11.01 55.86
C TRP A 509 -14.40 -10.70 56.72
N ILE A 510 -14.43 -9.54 57.35
CA ILE A 510 -15.58 -9.03 58.10
C ILE A 510 -16.19 -7.84 57.37
N MET A 511 -17.52 -7.76 57.35
CA MET A 511 -18.22 -6.61 56.80
C MET A 511 -18.29 -5.49 57.82
N LEU A 512 -17.62 -4.38 57.55
CA LEU A 512 -17.70 -3.15 58.36
C LEU A 512 -18.47 -2.07 57.59
N GLU A 513 -18.69 -0.92 58.22
CA GLU A 513 -19.33 0.22 57.54
C GLU A 513 -18.59 0.63 56.26
N ALA A 514 -17.25 0.62 56.31
CA ALA A 514 -16.36 0.95 55.20
C ALA A 514 -16.36 -0.11 54.08
N GLY A 515 -16.78 -1.35 54.35
CA GLY A 515 -16.78 -2.48 53.41
C GLY A 515 -16.11 -3.73 53.98
N LEU A 516 -15.88 -4.71 53.10
CA LEU A 516 -15.15 -5.94 53.46
C LEU A 516 -13.72 -5.61 53.88
N THR A 517 -13.37 -6.01 55.09
CA THR A 517 -12.06 -5.77 55.70
C THR A 517 -11.46 -7.10 56.14
N CYS A 518 -10.20 -7.35 55.78
CA CYS A 518 -9.57 -8.61 56.14
C CYS A 518 -9.21 -8.66 57.64
N VAL A 519 -9.49 -9.79 58.29
CA VAL A 519 -9.25 -10.00 59.73
C VAL A 519 -7.85 -10.56 60.00
N GLU A 520 -7.33 -11.41 59.11
CA GLU A 520 -6.09 -12.20 59.31
C GLU A 520 -5.06 -12.02 58.18
N CYS A 521 -5.08 -10.90 57.47
CA CYS A 521 -4.14 -10.64 56.37
C CYS A 521 -2.84 -9.99 56.88
N ASN A 522 -1.89 -10.82 57.32
CA ASN A 522 -0.57 -10.35 57.73
C ASN A 522 0.32 -9.89 56.54
N GLU A 523 -0.11 -10.10 55.29
CA GLU A 523 0.74 -9.93 54.08
C GLU A 523 0.11 -9.12 52.94
N ILE A 524 -1.02 -8.42 53.13
CA ILE A 524 -1.60 -7.58 52.06
C ILE A 524 -1.00 -6.16 52.12
N GLU A 525 -0.31 -5.75 51.05
CA GLU A 525 0.24 -4.39 50.88
C GLU A 525 -0.87 -3.32 51.03
N GLY A 526 -0.64 -2.34 51.92
CA GLY A 526 -1.55 -1.20 52.12
C GLY A 526 -2.39 -1.23 53.40
N ILE A 527 -2.35 -2.31 54.18
CA ILE A 527 -3.04 -2.39 55.47
C ILE A 527 -2.20 -1.70 56.55
N ASN A 528 -2.71 -0.60 57.12
CA ASN A 528 -2.10 0.05 58.27
C ASN A 528 -2.48 -0.75 59.55
N LEU A 529 -1.49 -1.23 60.32
CA LEU A 529 -1.69 -2.10 61.50
C LEU A 529 -2.75 -1.56 62.49
N THR A 530 -2.92 -0.23 62.58
CA THR A 530 -3.95 0.42 63.40
C THR A 530 -5.39 0.10 62.98
N GLN A 531 -5.64 -0.16 61.69
CA GLN A 531 -6.97 -0.57 61.22
C GLN A 531 -7.25 -2.01 61.65
N VAL A 532 -6.28 -2.92 61.53
CA VAL A 532 -6.41 -4.32 61.99
C VAL A 532 -6.64 -4.41 63.49
N ASP A 533 -5.93 -3.60 64.28
CA ASP A 533 -6.11 -3.55 65.73
C ASP A 533 -7.48 -2.97 66.14
N SER A 534 -8.02 -2.01 65.39
CA SER A 534 -9.39 -1.50 65.61
C SER A 534 -10.47 -2.52 65.24
N VAL A 535 -10.20 -3.38 64.25
CA VAL A 535 -11.10 -4.48 63.86
C VAL A 535 -11.05 -5.63 64.87
N ARG A 536 -9.86 -5.95 65.41
CA ARG A 536 -9.70 -6.92 66.51
C ARG A 536 -10.32 -6.45 67.82
N ALA A 537 -10.44 -5.14 68.02
CA ALA A 537 -11.10 -4.53 69.18
C ALA A 537 -12.61 -4.32 69.01
N TYR A 538 -13.18 -4.66 67.84
CA TYR A 538 -14.62 -4.56 67.61
C TYR A 538 -15.35 -5.68 68.36
N GLU A 539 -15.82 -5.37 69.58
CA GLU A 539 -16.82 -6.17 70.26
C GLU A 539 -18.20 -5.84 69.66
N PRO A 540 -18.96 -6.83 69.17
CA PRO A 540 -20.31 -6.57 68.68
C PRO A 540 -21.15 -5.96 69.79
N ILE A 541 -21.74 -4.79 69.54
CA ILE A 541 -22.69 -4.18 70.46
C ILE A 541 -23.97 -5.04 70.39
N ILE A 542 -24.09 -5.98 71.31
CA ILE A 542 -25.35 -6.69 71.55
C ILE A 542 -26.23 -5.70 72.33
N GLU A 543 -27.12 -5.00 71.64
CA GLU A 543 -28.24 -4.32 72.32
C GLU A 543 -29.16 -5.40 72.89
N GLU A 544 -29.04 -5.68 74.20
CA GLU A 544 -30.05 -6.44 74.93
C GLU A 544 -31.34 -5.61 74.97
N ASP A 545 -32.31 -5.97 74.12
CA ASP A 545 -33.68 -5.47 74.18
C ASP A 545 -34.27 -5.70 75.59
N LYS A 546 -34.77 -4.62 76.19
CA LYS A 546 -35.52 -4.61 77.46
C LYS A 546 -37.02 -4.65 77.22
#